data_AF-A0A942A3G5-F1
#
_entry.id   AF-A0A942A3G5-F1
#
_cell.length_a   1.000
_cell.length_b   1.000
_cell.length_c   1.000
_cell.angle_alpha   90.00
_cell.angle_beta   90.00
_cell.angle_gamma   90.00
#
_symmetry.space_group_name_H-M   'P 1'
#
loop_
_entity.id
_entity.type
_entity.pdbx_description
1 polymer ?
#
loop_
_entity_poly.entity_id
_entity_poly.type
_entity_poly.pdbx_seq_one_letter_code
_entity_poly.pdbx_strand_id
1 'polypeptide(L)'
;MKLRHSLLGVGLLLMGAGLTPAVAETFRPERGVRCDDVEQICYYRGSPSVEMTRQYFGRDAARALRWNLRREEPRWPERVFYPEPGVRCDRAEQVCFNRRGEPSFRLTRDHLGYDAARRLERRPGPDWDQPNR
;
A
#
# COMPACT_ATOMS: atom_id res chain seq x y z
N MET A 1 -54.97 -40.74 -36.56
CA MET A 1 -54.08 -39.57 -36.41
C MET A 1 -54.67 -38.62 -35.36
N LYS A 2 -53.80 -38.05 -34.51
CA LYS A 2 -54.03 -37.05 -33.43
C LYS A 2 -54.55 -37.57 -32.09
N LEU A 3 -53.64 -37.69 -31.11
CA LEU A 3 -53.78 -37.05 -29.80
C LEU A 3 -52.42 -36.46 -29.40
N ARG A 4 -52.48 -35.26 -28.81
CA ARG A 4 -51.39 -34.31 -28.58
C ARG A 4 -51.14 -34.14 -27.06
N HIS A 5 -49.95 -33.63 -26.74
CA HIS A 5 -49.48 -33.07 -25.46
C HIS A 5 -49.24 -34.13 -24.38
N SER A 6 -48.19 -34.13 -23.54
CA SER A 6 -47.41 -33.08 -22.87
C SER A 6 -46.06 -33.73 -22.47
N LEU A 7 -44.95 -33.06 -22.14
CA LEU A 7 -44.64 -32.25 -20.96
C LEU A 7 -43.24 -31.66 -21.23
N LEU A 8 -43.10 -30.34 -21.39
CA LEU A 8 -42.68 -29.39 -20.35
C LEU A 8 -41.39 -29.81 -19.63
N GLY A 9 -40.31 -29.13 -20.00
CA GLY A 9 -38.97 -29.30 -19.46
C GLY A 9 -38.88 -28.90 -17.99
N VAL A 10 -38.11 -29.69 -17.25
CA VAL A 10 -37.71 -29.40 -15.88
C VAL A 10 -36.50 -28.49 -15.95
N GLY A 11 -36.74 -27.18 -15.87
CA GLY A 11 -35.72 -26.19 -15.61
C GLY A 11 -35.20 -26.38 -14.18
N LEU A 12 -33.98 -26.88 -14.06
CA LEU A 12 -33.27 -26.97 -12.78
C LEU A 12 -32.86 -25.54 -12.39
N LEU A 13 -33.67 -24.92 -11.53
CA LEU A 13 -33.36 -23.66 -10.86
C LEU A 13 -32.09 -23.86 -10.02
N LEU A 14 -30.97 -23.36 -10.53
CA LEU A 14 -29.79 -23.07 -9.72
C LEU A 14 -30.19 -21.98 -8.73
N MET A 15 -30.55 -22.40 -7.51
CA MET A 15 -30.60 -21.54 -6.34
C MET A 15 -29.18 -20.99 -6.14
N GLY A 16 -28.92 -19.81 -6.71
CA GLY A 16 -27.75 -19.03 -6.37
C GLY A 16 -27.79 -18.75 -4.88
N ALA A 17 -26.89 -19.37 -4.12
CA ALA A 17 -26.58 -18.94 -2.78
C ALA A 17 -26.12 -17.48 -2.89
N GLY A 18 -27.01 -16.56 -2.55
CA GLY A 18 -26.71 -15.14 -2.46
C GLY A 18 -25.65 -14.96 -1.38
N LEU A 19 -24.39 -14.91 -1.79
CA LEU A 19 -23.36 -14.22 -1.05
C LEU A 19 -23.78 -12.75 -1.07
N THR A 20 -24.60 -12.32 -0.11
CA THR A 20 -24.77 -10.89 0.14
C THR A 20 -23.39 -10.40 0.55
N PRO A 21 -22.71 -9.55 -0.26
CA PRO A 21 -21.51 -8.92 0.23
C PRO A 21 -21.89 -8.19 1.52
N ALA A 22 -21.14 -8.40 2.60
CA ALA A 22 -21.22 -7.54 3.76
C ALA A 22 -20.95 -6.13 3.25
N VAL A 23 -22.02 -5.35 3.06
CA VAL A 23 -21.91 -3.94 2.73
C VAL A 23 -21.27 -3.33 3.95
N ALA A 24 -19.99 -2.98 3.86
CA ALA A 24 -19.36 -2.11 4.83
C ALA A 24 -20.24 -0.86 4.94
N GLU A 25 -20.86 -0.64 6.10
CA GLU A 25 -21.77 0.48 6.33
C GLU A 25 -20.91 1.72 6.60
N THR A 26 -20.35 2.26 5.52
CA THR A 26 -19.51 3.45 5.65
C THR A 26 -20.36 4.67 5.94
N PHE A 27 -20.01 5.46 6.95
CA PHE A 27 -20.65 6.74 7.26
C PHE A 27 -19.66 7.91 7.18
N ARG A 28 -20.18 9.14 7.09
CA ARG A 28 -19.39 10.37 6.93
C ARG A 28 -19.79 11.38 8.01
N PRO A 29 -19.14 11.34 9.19
CA PRO A 29 -19.57 12.17 10.32
C PRO A 29 -19.20 13.64 10.15
N GLU A 30 -18.18 13.94 9.34
CA GLU A 30 -17.76 15.31 9.04
C GLU A 30 -16.99 15.39 7.71
N ARG A 31 -16.73 16.61 7.24
CA ARG A 31 -16.06 16.84 5.95
C ARG A 31 -14.66 16.23 5.95
N GLY A 32 -14.43 15.33 5.00
CA GLY A 32 -13.13 14.68 4.82
C GLY A 32 -12.91 13.45 5.71
N VAL A 33 -13.90 13.06 6.51
CA VAL A 33 -13.89 11.83 7.31
C VAL A 33 -14.85 10.82 6.70
N ARG A 34 -14.37 9.60 6.47
CA ARG A 34 -15.18 8.41 6.14
C ARG A 34 -14.87 7.35 7.19
N CYS A 35 -15.86 6.82 7.88
CA CYS A 35 -15.70 5.72 8.81
C CYS A 35 -16.30 4.44 8.23
N ASP A 36 -15.62 3.34 8.45
CA ASP A 36 -16.09 1.98 8.20
C ASP A 36 -16.48 1.39 9.55
N ASP A 37 -17.76 1.09 9.72
CA ASP A 37 -18.32 0.61 10.99
C ASP A 37 -18.00 -0.86 11.26
N VAL A 38 -17.87 -1.67 10.19
CA VAL A 38 -17.48 -3.08 10.25
C VAL A 38 -16.01 -3.18 10.67
N GLU A 39 -15.12 -2.44 10.01
CA GLU A 39 -13.69 -2.41 10.38
C GLU A 39 -13.42 -1.60 11.65
N GLN A 40 -14.37 -0.75 12.06
CA GLN A 40 -14.19 0.27 13.09
C GLN A 40 -12.96 1.15 12.84
N ILE A 41 -12.77 1.57 11.58
CA ILE A 41 -11.67 2.42 11.14
C ILE A 41 -12.24 3.68 10.49
N CYS A 42 -11.77 4.84 10.93
CA CYS A 42 -12.01 6.10 10.26
C CYS A 42 -10.82 6.52 9.41
N TYR A 43 -11.12 7.12 8.27
CA TYR A 43 -10.20 7.62 7.27
C TYR A 43 -10.33 9.14 7.19
N TYR A 44 -9.22 9.87 7.33
CA TYR A 44 -9.17 11.31 7.10
C TYR A 44 -8.46 11.58 5.77
N ARG A 45 -9.13 12.29 4.86
CA ARG A 45 -8.62 12.58 3.50
C ARG A 45 -8.12 11.33 2.76
N GLY A 46 -8.79 10.20 2.97
CA GLY A 46 -8.50 8.92 2.30
C GLY A 46 -7.47 8.03 2.99
N SER A 47 -6.81 8.48 4.05
CA SER A 47 -5.85 7.66 4.82
C SER A 47 -6.42 7.23 6.16
N PRO A 48 -6.14 6.00 6.66
CA PRO A 48 -6.53 5.59 8.00
C PRO A 48 -6.03 6.58 9.05
N SER A 49 -6.92 7.09 9.90
CA SER A 49 -6.60 8.09 10.91
C SER A 49 -6.83 7.51 12.30
N VAL A 50 -5.73 7.31 13.04
CA VAL A 50 -5.80 6.87 14.44
C VAL A 50 -6.55 7.88 15.31
N GLU A 51 -6.48 9.16 14.97
CA GLU A 51 -7.21 10.23 15.66
C GLU A 51 -8.72 10.12 15.44
N MET A 52 -9.17 10.07 14.18
CA MET A 52 -10.59 9.96 13.86
C MET A 52 -11.17 8.63 14.35
N THR A 53 -10.42 7.53 14.21
CA THR A 53 -10.83 6.23 14.76
C THR A 53 -11.00 6.29 16.28
N ARG A 54 -10.14 7.02 16.99
CA ARG A 54 -10.29 7.22 18.43
C ARG A 54 -11.53 8.03 18.77
N GLN A 55 -11.83 9.06 17.99
CA GLN A 55 -12.96 9.94 18.21
C GLN A 55 -14.30 9.21 18.02
N TYR A 56 -14.44 8.41 16.96
CA TYR A 56 -15.72 7.78 16.61
C TYR A 56 -15.90 6.34 17.10
N PHE A 57 -14.81 5.57 17.26
CA PHE A 57 -14.84 4.16 17.70
C PHE A 57 -14.08 3.91 19.02
N GLY A 58 -13.47 4.94 19.60
CA GLY A 58 -12.84 4.84 20.91
C GLY A 58 -11.40 4.32 20.90
N ARG A 59 -10.85 4.18 22.12
CA ARG A 59 -9.41 3.96 22.32
C ARG A 59 -8.91 2.60 21.82
N ASP A 60 -9.74 1.56 21.89
CA ASP A 60 -9.31 0.21 21.56
C ASP A 60 -9.27 -0.03 20.06
N ALA A 61 -10.26 0.46 19.31
CA ALA A 61 -10.20 0.52 17.84
C ALA A 61 -8.97 1.31 17.36
N ALA A 62 -8.70 2.47 17.97
CA ALA A 62 -7.52 3.26 17.65
C ALA A 62 -6.19 2.55 17.96
N ARG A 63 -6.16 1.74 19.03
CA ARG A 63 -4.99 0.92 19.39
C ARG A 63 -4.80 -0.21 18.38
N ALA A 64 -5.87 -0.90 17.99
CA ALA A 64 -5.84 -1.96 16.99
C ALA A 64 -5.34 -1.42 15.64
N LEU A 65 -5.89 -0.29 15.17
CA LEU A 65 -5.42 0.38 13.96
C LEU A 65 -3.93 0.73 14.04
N ARG A 66 -3.48 1.31 15.16
CA ARG A 66 -2.05 1.62 15.35
C ARG A 66 -1.16 0.38 15.34
N TRP A 67 -1.64 -0.76 15.83
CA TRP A 67 -0.90 -2.03 15.72
C TRP A 67 -0.86 -2.54 14.28
N ASN A 68 -1.98 -2.49 13.55
CA ASN A 68 -2.05 -2.93 12.16
C ASN A 68 -1.15 -2.09 11.25
N LEU A 69 -1.21 -0.76 11.37
CA LEU A 69 -0.34 0.15 10.62
C LEU A 69 1.16 -0.14 10.86
N ARG A 70 1.55 -0.49 12.09
CA ARG A 70 2.93 -0.88 12.42
C ARG A 70 3.33 -2.26 11.90
N ARG A 71 2.36 -3.15 11.63
CA ARG A 71 2.59 -4.48 11.03
C ARG A 71 2.62 -4.43 9.51
N GLU A 72 1.88 -3.49 8.93
CA GLU A 72 1.87 -3.18 7.50
C GLU A 72 3.08 -2.34 7.09
N GLU A 73 3.71 -1.61 8.02
CA GLU A 73 5.09 -1.14 7.84
C GLU A 73 6.02 -2.35 7.60
N PRO A 74 6.78 -2.39 6.48
CA PRO A 74 7.68 -3.50 6.19
C PRO A 74 8.65 -3.73 7.36
N ARG A 75 8.55 -4.90 8.02
CA ARG A 75 9.39 -5.29 9.16
C ARG A 75 10.89 -5.28 8.85
N TRP A 76 11.24 -5.37 7.57
CA TRP A 76 12.47 -4.87 6.99
C TRP A 76 12.09 -4.39 5.60
N PRO A 77 12.23 -3.11 5.26
CA PRO A 77 12.04 -2.74 3.88
C PRO A 77 13.07 -3.47 3.01
N GLU A 78 12.66 -3.93 1.83
CA GLU A 78 13.56 -4.55 0.88
C GLU A 78 14.85 -3.73 0.78
N ARG A 79 16.00 -4.38 1.03
CA ARG A 79 17.31 -3.73 1.00
C ARG A 79 17.47 -2.97 -0.31
N VAL A 80 17.13 -3.61 -1.41
CA VAL A 80 17.13 -3.01 -2.74
C VAL A 80 15.70 -2.86 -3.21
N PHE A 81 15.32 -1.68 -3.67
CA PHE A 81 14.01 -1.42 -4.28
C PHE A 81 14.15 -0.53 -5.51
N TYR A 82 13.11 -0.54 -6.36
CA TYR A 82 13.10 0.12 -7.66
C TYR A 82 11.91 1.07 -7.75
N PRO A 83 12.04 2.34 -7.32
CA PRO A 83 10.91 3.26 -7.23
C PRO A 83 10.40 3.70 -8.61
N GLU A 84 11.25 3.65 -9.64
CA GLU A 84 10.94 4.07 -11.01
C GLU A 84 11.71 3.19 -12.00
N PRO A 85 11.28 3.06 -13.27
CA PRO A 85 12.00 2.30 -14.29
C PRO A 85 13.46 2.74 -14.45
N GLY A 86 14.36 1.85 -14.08
CA GLY A 86 15.81 2.04 -14.14
C GLY A 86 16.41 2.90 -13.02
N VAL A 87 15.65 3.13 -11.95
CA VAL A 87 16.19 3.64 -10.67
C VAL A 87 16.33 2.46 -9.72
N ARG A 88 17.52 2.27 -9.14
CA ARG A 88 17.79 1.25 -8.12
C ARG A 88 18.23 1.93 -6.84
N CYS A 89 17.57 1.66 -5.72
CA CYS A 89 17.95 2.22 -4.41
C CYS A 89 18.34 1.09 -3.46
N ASP A 90 19.48 1.24 -2.76
CA ASP A 90 19.90 0.35 -1.68
C ASP A 90 19.79 1.08 -0.32
N ARG A 91 18.92 0.57 0.56
CA ARG A 91 18.65 1.10 1.89
C ARG A 91 19.78 0.82 2.89
N ALA A 92 20.55 -0.24 2.72
CA ALA A 92 21.71 -0.52 3.57
C ALA A 92 22.87 0.42 3.21
N GLU A 93 23.09 0.64 1.91
CA GLU A 93 24.15 1.51 1.41
C GLU A 93 23.77 3.00 1.40
N GLN A 94 22.48 3.30 1.62
CA GLN A 94 21.89 4.63 1.68
C GLN A 94 22.16 5.45 0.40
N VAL A 95 21.99 4.80 -0.76
CA VAL A 95 22.26 5.39 -2.08
C VAL A 95 21.26 4.90 -3.12
N CYS A 96 20.88 5.80 -4.03
CA CYS A 96 20.14 5.48 -5.24
C CYS A 96 21.00 5.68 -6.48
N PHE A 97 20.79 4.83 -7.48
CA PHE A 97 21.49 4.81 -8.75
C PHE A 97 20.52 5.13 -9.90
N ASN A 98 20.99 5.88 -10.89
CA ASN A 98 20.23 6.16 -12.11
C ASN A 98 20.26 4.97 -13.09
N ARG A 99 19.65 5.15 -14.28
CA ARG A 99 19.61 4.14 -15.36
C ARG A 99 20.99 3.67 -15.84
N ARG A 100 22.03 4.47 -15.64
CA ARG A 100 23.42 4.14 -16.00
C ARG A 100 24.16 3.42 -14.87
N GLY A 101 23.51 3.19 -13.74
CA GLY A 101 24.14 2.62 -12.55
C GLY A 101 24.99 3.60 -11.76
N GLU A 102 24.87 4.91 -12.01
CA GLU A 102 25.65 5.94 -11.30
C GLU A 102 24.93 6.40 -10.03
N PRO A 103 25.64 6.55 -8.90
CA PRO A 103 25.07 7.16 -7.69
C PRO A 103 24.49 8.55 -7.99
N SER A 104 23.30 8.83 -7.47
CA SER A 104 22.60 10.10 -7.68
C SER A 104 22.19 10.72 -6.36
N PHE A 105 22.76 11.89 -6.05
CA PHE A 105 22.38 12.70 -4.88
C PHE A 105 20.88 13.02 -4.90
N ARG A 106 20.37 13.45 -6.05
CA ARG A 106 18.96 13.81 -6.20
C ARG A 106 18.04 12.62 -5.93
N LEU A 107 18.27 11.47 -6.57
CA LEU A 107 17.45 10.27 -6.36
C LEU A 107 17.56 9.75 -4.91
N THR A 108 18.76 9.84 -4.33
CA THR A 108 19.00 9.48 -2.92
C THR A 108 18.19 10.38 -1.99
N ARG A 109 18.15 11.69 -2.25
CA ARG A 109 17.35 12.63 -1.47
C ARG A 109 15.86 12.35 -1.62
N ASP A 110 15.41 12.13 -2.84
CA ASP A 110 13.99 12.02 -3.19
C ASP A 110 13.39 10.68 -2.68
N HIS A 111 14.16 9.58 -2.62
CA HIS A 111 13.66 8.26 -2.21
C HIS A 111 14.17 7.74 -0.86
N LEU A 112 15.31 8.23 -0.35
CA LEU A 112 15.92 7.79 0.92
C LEU A 112 16.05 8.93 1.95
N GLY A 113 15.78 10.17 1.55
CA GLY A 113 15.77 11.33 2.42
C GLY A 113 17.09 12.12 2.45
N TYR A 114 17.02 13.29 3.09
CA TYR A 114 18.10 14.28 3.12
C TYR A 114 19.40 13.75 3.77
N ASP A 115 19.29 13.00 4.87
CA ASP A 115 20.45 12.47 5.59
C ASP A 115 21.25 11.45 4.76
N ALA A 116 20.54 10.61 3.99
CA ALA A 116 21.15 9.68 3.05
C ALA A 116 21.94 10.44 1.96
N ALA A 117 21.33 11.47 1.38
CA ALA A 117 21.95 12.29 0.34
C ALA A 117 23.20 13.03 0.87
N ARG A 118 23.14 13.58 2.07
CA ARG A 118 24.29 14.22 2.74
C ARG A 118 25.43 13.25 3.03
N ARG A 119 25.14 11.98 3.34
CA ARG A 119 26.16 10.93 3.46
C ARG A 119 26.82 10.62 2.13
N LEU A 120 26.03 10.56 1.05
CA LEU A 120 26.54 10.34 -0.30
C LEU A 120 27.46 11.48 -0.76
N GLU A 121 27.08 12.75 -0.52
CA GLU A 121 27.88 13.94 -0.86
C GLU A 121 29.24 13.95 -0.15
N ARG A 122 29.32 13.40 1.06
CA ARG A 122 30.55 13.30 1.84
C ARG A 122 31.37 12.05 1.56
N ARG A 123 30.88 11.11 0.73
CA ARG A 123 31.70 9.96 0.34
C ARG A 123 32.87 10.47 -0.50
N PRO A 124 34.12 10.09 -0.18
CA PRO A 124 35.19 10.16 -1.16
C PRO A 124 34.70 9.47 -2.43
N GLY A 125 34.77 10.16 -3.57
CA GLY A 125 34.33 9.58 -4.83
C GLY A 125 35.00 8.22 -5.05
N PRO A 126 34.35 7.25 -5.70
CA PRO A 126 35.06 6.10 -6.21
C PRO A 126 36.15 6.63 -7.15
N ASP A 127 37.38 6.16 -6.92
CA ASP A 127 38.50 6.30 -7.83
C ASP A 127 38.10 5.69 -9.18
N TRP A 128 37.51 6.51 -10.07
CA TRP A 128 37.18 6.14 -11.45
C TRP A 128 38.35 6.42 -12.41
N ASP A 129 39.54 6.70 -11.87
CA ASP A 129 40.75 7.06 -12.62
C ASP A 129 41.82 5.96 -12.56
N GLN A 130 41.39 4.69 -12.59
CA GLN A 130 42.29 3.58 -12.91
C GLN A 130 42.12 3.21 -14.39
N PRO A 131 43.02 3.66 -15.29
CA PRO A 131 43.11 3.06 -16.61
C PRO A 131 43.53 1.60 -16.44
N ASN A 132 42.73 0.70 -16.99
CA ASN A 132 42.99 -0.74 -17.09
C ASN A 132 44.48 -1.03 -17.31
N ARG A 133 45.08 -1.84 -16.43
CA ARG A 133 46.39 -2.45 -16.64
C ARG A 133 46.23 -3.95 -16.86
#